data_AF-A0A358HWH9-F1
#
_entry.id   AF-A0A358HWH9-F1
#
_cell.length_a   1.000
_cell.length_b   1.000
_cell.length_c   1.000
_cell.angle_alpha   90.00
_cell.angle_beta   90.00
_cell.angle_gamma   90.00
#
_symmetry.space_group_name_H-M   'P 1'
#
loop_
_entity.id
_entity.type
_entity.pdbx_description
1 polymer ?
#
loop_
_entity_poly.entity_id
_entity_poly.type
_entity_poly.pdbx_seq_one_letter_code
_entity_poly.pdbx_strand_id
1 'polypeptide(L)'
;MDYQIARHNMVENQVRTNKVTDPLVIAAMEEVPRELFLPEAKRGVAYVDEDIAVGGGRYAMEPMVIARLMQCAEIAETDVALIIGA
;
A
#
# COMPACT_ATOMS: atom_id res chain seq x y z
N MET A 1 4.53 -14.00 -11.50
CA MET A 1 5.27 -13.10 -10.58
C MET A 1 5.10 -13.66 -9.19
N ASP A 2 6.16 -13.72 -8.40
CA ASP A 2 6.04 -14.05 -6.98
C ASP A 2 5.64 -12.78 -6.23
N TYR A 3 4.35 -12.67 -5.87
CA TYR A 3 3.82 -11.48 -5.22
C TYR A 3 4.29 -11.33 -3.78
N GLN A 4 4.62 -12.44 -3.10
CA GLN A 4 5.12 -12.38 -1.73
C GLN A 4 6.51 -11.75 -1.71
N ILE A 5 7.40 -12.21 -2.60
CA ILE A 5 8.73 -11.62 -2.75
C ILE A 5 8.63 -10.15 -3.19
N ALA A 6 7.77 -9.83 -4.16
CA ALA A 6 7.62 -8.46 -4.64
C ALA A 6 7.10 -7.51 -3.55
N ARG A 7 6.13 -7.95 -2.75
CA ARG A 7 5.59 -7.19 -1.62
C ARG A 7 6.64 -6.95 -0.55
N HIS A 8 7.33 -8.01 -0.13
CA HIS A 8 8.41 -7.90 0.84
C HIS A 8 9.49 -6.92 0.36
N ASN A 9 9.90 -7.04 -0.91
CA ASN A 9 10.87 -6.11 -1.50
C ASN A 9 10.37 -4.67 -1.53
N MET A 10 9.08 -4.43 -1.80
CA MET A 10 8.50 -3.08 -1.72
C MET A 10 8.55 -2.54 -0.29
N VAL A 11 8.23 -3.35 0.71
CA VAL A 11 8.30 -2.92 2.12
C VAL A 11 9.74 -2.57 2.51
N GLU A 12 10.70 -3.44 2.21
CA GLU A 12 12.09 -3.25 2.60
C GLU A 12 12.76 -2.07 1.86
N ASN A 13 12.51 -1.94 0.56
CA ASN A 13 13.24 -0.98 -0.27
C ASN A 13 12.53 0.36 -0.45
N GLN A 14 11.21 0.42 -0.29
CA GLN A 14 10.42 1.64 -0.52
C GLN A 14 9.77 2.14 0.78
N VAL A 15 9.12 1.28 1.58
CA VAL A 15 8.36 1.74 2.75
C VAL A 15 9.30 2.10 3.91
N ARG A 16 10.16 1.17 4.34
CA ARG A 16 11.09 1.39 5.46
C ARG A 16 12.12 2.47 5.18
N THR A 17 12.59 2.56 3.93
CA THR A 17 13.55 3.57 3.49
C THR A 17 12.96 4.98 3.51
N ASN A 18 11.64 5.10 3.36
CA ASN A 18 10.92 6.38 3.38
C ASN A 18 10.27 6.69 4.74
N LYS A 19 10.97 6.38 5.84
CA LYS A 19 10.62 6.80 7.21
C LYS A 19 9.28 6.24 7.73
N VAL A 20 8.75 5.18 7.13
CA VAL A 20 7.66 4.40 7.74
C VAL A 20 8.30 3.44 8.72
N THR A 21 8.00 3.63 10.00
CA THR A 21 8.60 2.93 11.15
C THR A 21 7.56 2.30 12.05
N ASP A 22 6.28 2.65 11.91
CA ASP A 22 5.19 2.03 12.67
C ASP A 22 5.10 0.53 12.33
N PRO A 23 5.30 -0.36 13.32
CA PRO A 23 5.29 -1.80 13.09
C PRO A 23 3.92 -2.32 12.63
N LEU A 24 2.80 -1.69 13.03
CA LEU A 24 1.47 -2.10 12.60
C LEU A 24 1.23 -1.76 11.14
N VAL A 25 1.65 -0.57 10.70
CA VAL A 25 1.58 -0.16 9.29
C VAL A 25 2.44 -1.08 8.42
N ILE A 26 3.66 -1.37 8.87
CA ILE A 26 4.58 -2.26 8.14
C ILE A 26 4.01 -3.66 8.02
N ALA A 27 3.49 -4.23 9.11
CA ALA A 27 2.85 -5.54 9.09
C ALA A 27 1.66 -5.58 8.13
N ALA A 28 0.81 -4.55 8.15
CA ALA A 28 -0.31 -4.44 7.22
C ALA A 28 0.15 -4.39 5.75
N MET A 29 1.24 -3.66 5.45
CA MET A 29 1.81 -3.59 4.10
C MET A 29 2.44 -4.93 3.64
N GLU A 30 2.91 -5.77 4.56
CA GLU A 30 3.38 -7.14 4.26
C GLU A 30 2.24 -8.16 4.13
N GLU A 31 1.14 -7.98 4.86
CA GLU A 31 0.04 -8.94 4.88
C GLU A 31 -0.96 -8.71 3.73
N VAL A 32 -1.32 -7.45 3.46
CA VAL A 32 -2.42 -7.12 2.55
C VAL A 32 -2.01 -7.29 1.08
N PRO A 33 -2.69 -8.16 0.31
CA PRO A 33 -2.35 -8.43 -1.09
C PRO A 33 -2.83 -7.34 -2.03
N ARG A 34 -2.05 -6.25 -2.14
CA ARG A 34 -2.31 -5.08 -3.00
C ARG A 34 -2.68 -5.47 -4.44
N GLU A 35 -2.09 -6.54 -4.99
CA GLU A 35 -2.36 -7.03 -6.34
C GLU A 35 -3.81 -7.44 -6.57
N LEU A 36 -4.56 -7.82 -5.53
CA LEU A 36 -5.95 -8.23 -5.69
C LEU A 36 -6.89 -7.05 -5.93
N PHE A 37 -6.47 -5.84 -5.56
CA PHE A 37 -7.24 -4.60 -5.71
C PHE A 37 -7.01 -3.88 -7.04
N LEU A 38 -6.19 -4.46 -7.93
CA LEU A 38 -5.89 -3.91 -9.24
C LEU A 38 -6.56 -4.70 -10.37
N PRO A 39 -6.83 -4.05 -11.52
CA PRO A 39 -7.21 -4.76 -12.74
C PRO A 39 -6.20 -5.85 -13.09
N GLU A 40 -6.68 -6.98 -13.61
CA GLU A 40 -5.84 -8.16 -13.88
C GLU A 40 -4.58 -7.83 -14.68
N ALA A 41 -4.71 -7.02 -15.73
CA ALA A 41 -3.61 -6.58 -16.59
C ALA A 41 -2.55 -5.71 -15.88
N LYS A 42 -2.85 -5.17 -14.69
CA LYS A 42 -1.97 -4.29 -13.92
C LYS A 42 -1.39 -4.97 -12.67
N ARG A 43 -1.80 -6.19 -12.34
CA ARG A 43 -1.30 -6.91 -11.15
C ARG A 43 0.21 -7.14 -11.18
N GLY A 44 0.79 -7.34 -12.37
CA GLY A 44 2.24 -7.52 -12.55
C GLY A 44 3.09 -6.29 -12.17
N VAL A 45 2.47 -5.12 -11.98
CA VAL A 45 3.15 -3.90 -11.52
C VAL A 45 2.61 -3.41 -10.18
N ALA A 46 1.93 -4.26 -9.40
CA ALA A 46 1.23 -3.84 -8.18
C ALA A 46 2.12 -3.14 -7.12
N TYR A 47 3.42 -3.42 -7.14
CA TYR A 47 4.40 -3.04 -6.13
C TYR A 47 5.45 -2.03 -6.62
N VAL A 48 5.21 -1.41 -7.78
CA VAL A 48 5.99 -0.23 -8.19
C VAL A 48 5.54 0.98 -7.38
N ASP A 49 6.47 1.89 -7.08
CA ASP A 49 6.15 3.14 -6.37
C ASP A 49 5.55 4.18 -7.33
N GLU A 50 4.41 3.83 -7.94
CA GLU A 50 3.64 4.72 -8.83
C GLU A 50 2.12 4.57 -8.60
N ASP A 51 1.38 5.62 -8.93
CA ASP A 51 -0.08 5.60 -8.99
C ASP A 51 -0.56 4.68 -10.13
N ILE A 52 -1.43 3.73 -9.81
CA ILE A 52 -1.91 2.74 -10.79
C ILE A 52 -3.37 3.03 -11.14
N ALA A 53 -3.64 3.32 -12.40
CA ALA A 53 -5.02 3.50 -12.87
C ALA A 53 -5.86 2.23 -12.65
N VAL A 54 -6.99 2.38 -11.94
CA VAL A 54 -7.95 1.29 -11.67
C VAL A 54 -9.24 1.41 -12.48
N GLY A 55 -9.39 2.51 -13.24
CA GLY A 55 -10.54 2.78 -14.11
C GLY A 55 -11.42 3.92 -13.60
N GLY A 56 -12.31 4.42 -14.45
CA GLY A 56 -13.24 5.50 -14.08
C GLY A 56 -12.58 6.82 -13.66
N GLY A 57 -11.36 7.09 -14.15
CA GLY A 57 -10.56 8.26 -13.74
C GLY A 57 -9.92 8.13 -12.35
N ARG A 58 -9.93 6.93 -11.75
CA ARG A 58 -9.41 6.67 -10.41
C ARG A 58 -8.09 5.90 -10.45
N TYR A 59 -7.32 6.07 -9.38
CA TYR A 59 -5.98 5.52 -9.20
C TYR A 59 -5.84 4.87 -7.83
N ALA A 60 -5.16 3.72 -7.80
CA ALA A 60 -4.64 3.15 -6.58
C ALA A 60 -3.34 3.88 -6.23
N MET A 61 -3.35 4.56 -5.08
CA MET A 61 -2.26 5.39 -4.59
C MET A 61 -0.95 4.60 -4.46
N GLU A 62 0.18 5.21 -4.81
CA GLU A 62 1.55 4.74 -4.54
C GLU A 62 1.70 4.01 -3.18
N PRO A 63 2.35 2.83 -3.13
CA PRO A 63 2.61 2.09 -1.89
C PRO A 63 3.26 2.94 -0.79
N MET A 64 4.25 3.78 -1.12
CA MET A 64 4.91 4.63 -0.14
C MET A 64 3.96 5.69 0.42
N VAL A 65 3.18 6.36 -0.44
CA VAL A 65 2.28 7.44 -0.03
C VAL A 65 1.16 6.91 0.88
N ILE A 66 0.56 5.76 0.57
CA ILE A 66 -0.47 5.17 1.44
C ILE A 66 0.12 4.74 2.79
N ALA A 67 1.33 4.16 2.81
CA ALA A 67 1.99 3.79 4.07
C ALA A 67 2.31 5.02 4.94
N ARG A 68 2.81 6.11 4.33
CA ARG A 68 3.02 7.39 5.01
C ARG A 68 1.71 7.95 5.57
N LEU A 69 0.64 7.90 4.80
CA LEU A 69 -0.68 8.38 5.22
C LEU A 69 -1.19 7.60 6.43
N MET A 70 -1.13 6.26 6.40
CA MET A 70 -1.54 5.43 7.53
C MET A 70 -0.72 5.72 8.80
N GLN A 71 0.61 5.85 8.66
CA GLN A 71 1.47 6.19 9.81
C GLN A 71 1.13 7.58 10.38
N CYS A 72 0.92 8.58 9.52
CA CYS A 72 0.57 9.93 9.97
C CYS A 72 -0.82 10.02 10.59
N ALA A 73 -1.70 9.04 10.34
CA ALA A 73 -3.01 8.98 10.94
C ALA A 73 -2.99 8.48 12.40
N GLU A 74 -1.89 7.86 12.85
CA GLU A 74 -1.69 7.38 14.23
C GLU A 74 -2.89 6.55 14.75
N ILE A 75 -3.40 5.64 13.91
CA ILE A 75 -4.64 4.90 14.14
C ILE A 75 -4.52 3.97 15.35
N ALA A 76 -5.43 4.11 16.32
CA ALA A 76 -5.58 3.22 17.45
C ALA A 76 -6.70 2.19 17.22
N GLU A 77 -6.65 1.06 17.95
CA GLU A 77 -7.66 -0.01 17.86
C GLU A 77 -9.08 0.46 18.20
N THR A 78 -9.21 1.53 18.97
CA THR A 78 -10.50 2.12 19.39
C THR A 78 -11.05 3.14 18.41
N ASP A 79 -10.29 3.50 17.36
CA ASP A 79 -10.69 4.54 16.44
C ASP A 79 -11.77 4.07 15.47
N VAL A 80 -12.64 5.00 15.08
CA VAL A 80 -13.60 4.82 13.99
C VAL A 80 -13.13 5.66 12.83
N ALA A 81 -12.69 5.00 11.76
CA ALA A 81 -12.15 5.66 10.58
C ALA A 81 -13.19 5.84 9.47
N LEU A 82 -13.12 6.97 8.76
CA LEU A 82 -13.83 7.20 7.50
C LEU A 82 -12.81 7.41 6.39
N ILE A 83 -12.90 6.59 5.34
CA ILE A 83 -12.08 6.74 4.13
C ILE A 83 -12.93 7.44 3.06
N ILE A 84 -12.48 8.61 2.64
CA ILE A 84 -13.13 9.37 1.56
C ILE A 84 -12.36 9.10 0.26
N GLY A 85 -13.09 8.67 -0.78
CA GLY A 85 -12.47 8.33 -2.06
C GLY A 85 -11.82 6.94 -2.09
N ALA A 86 -12.45 5.96 -1.44
CA ALA A 86 -12.13 4.52 -1.56
C ALA A 86 -12.53 3.93 -2.92
#